data_AF-A0A8T7A8M8-F1
#
_entry.id   AF-A0A8T7A8M8-F1
#
_cell.length_a   1.000
_cell.length_b   1.000
_cell.length_c   1.000
_cell.angle_alpha   90.00
_cell.angle_beta   90.00
_cell.angle_gamma   90.00
#
_symmetry.space_group_name_H-M   'P 1'
#
loop_
_entity.id
_entity.type
_entity.pdbx_description
1 polymer ?
#
loop_
_entity_poly.entity_id
_entity_poly.type
_entity_poly.pdbx_seq_one_letter_code
_entity_poly.pdbx_strand_id
1 'polypeptide(L)'
;MKKTALLLTFILTGIMLAACSKTHSDPDSEYTGPKASIEDFTPLINKEWSGTLTYLDYSGKNKRYTIPSKAKVDIRSNYKVAYQIEYPDEPHMNSTGKIRLSRDGTKLDKNIISRRELIPENSLVLVTEAMGKDNNQAAMIRTTYEISDSRFVIRNDFKTPESEKYINRNEYVFKSNN
;
A
#
# COMPACT_ATOMS: atom_id res chain seq x y z
N MET A 1 -70.47 34.44 -3.22
CA MET A 1 -69.00 34.44 -3.02
C MET A 1 -68.36 33.71 -4.18
N LYS A 2 -67.34 34.33 -4.78
CA LYS A 2 -66.71 33.99 -6.07
C LYS A 2 -65.77 32.78 -5.97
N LYS A 3 -65.43 32.24 -7.15
CA LYS A 3 -64.20 31.50 -7.58
C LYS A 3 -64.57 30.16 -8.23
N THR A 4 -64.06 29.71 -9.37
CA THR A 4 -63.05 30.20 -10.33
C THR A 4 -63.14 29.33 -11.59
N ALA A 5 -62.74 29.88 -12.74
CA ALA A 5 -62.51 29.15 -13.98
C ALA A 5 -61.37 28.13 -13.85
N LEU A 6 -61.47 26.99 -14.56
CA LEU A 6 -60.35 26.07 -14.78
C LEU A 6 -60.03 26.03 -16.28
N LEU A 7 -58.79 26.37 -16.58
CA LEU A 7 -58.16 26.48 -17.89
C LEU A 7 -57.57 25.12 -18.31
N LEU A 8 -57.55 24.90 -19.63
CA LEU A 8 -56.91 23.82 -20.39
C LEU A 8 -55.53 23.36 -19.88
N THR A 9 -55.27 22.05 -19.97
CA THR A 9 -53.91 21.56 -20.22
C THR A 9 -53.90 20.27 -21.05
N PHE A 10 -53.19 20.34 -22.17
CA PHE A 10 -52.76 19.22 -23.01
C PHE A 10 -51.87 18.26 -22.20
N ILE A 11 -52.09 16.96 -22.31
CA ILE A 11 -51.10 15.96 -21.87
C ILE A 11 -50.55 15.27 -23.12
N LEU A 12 -49.28 15.59 -23.38
CA LEU A 12 -48.40 15.03 -24.39
C LEU A 12 -47.99 13.61 -23.93
N THR A 13 -48.44 12.57 -24.62
CA THR A 13 -47.94 11.20 -24.41
C THR A 13 -46.53 11.06 -24.99
N GLY A 14 -45.51 11.27 -24.15
CA GLY A 14 -44.12 10.96 -24.44
C GLY A 14 -43.77 9.53 -24.00
N ILE A 15 -43.52 8.66 -24.96
CA ILE A 15 -42.95 7.32 -24.75
C ILE A 15 -41.47 7.51 -24.39
N MET A 16 -41.10 7.28 -23.13
CA MET A 16 -39.70 7.13 -22.72
C MET A 16 -39.22 5.73 -23.13
N LEU A 17 -38.45 5.64 -24.22
CA LEU A 17 -37.57 4.48 -24.43
C LEU A 17 -36.43 4.57 -23.42
N ALA A 18 -36.46 3.68 -22.42
CA ALA A 18 -35.31 3.43 -21.56
C ALA A 18 -34.19 2.79 -22.39
N ALA A 19 -33.24 3.61 -22.84
CA ALA A 19 -31.97 3.11 -23.36
C ALA A 19 -31.14 2.59 -22.18
N CYS A 20 -31.19 1.28 -21.93
CA CYS A 20 -30.20 0.60 -21.10
C CYS A 20 -28.84 0.66 -21.81
N SER A 21 -28.02 1.66 -21.52
CA SER A 21 -26.61 1.64 -21.89
C SER A 21 -25.92 0.59 -21.03
N LYS A 22 -25.73 -0.62 -21.59
CA LYS A 22 -24.77 -1.59 -21.08
C LYS A 22 -23.38 -0.97 -21.25
N THR A 23 -22.74 -0.58 -20.15
CA THR A 23 -21.31 -0.29 -20.14
C THR A 23 -20.56 -1.57 -20.49
N HIS A 24 -20.05 -1.62 -21.73
CA HIS A 24 -19.11 -2.64 -22.17
C HIS A 24 -17.78 -2.34 -21.49
N SER A 25 -17.43 -3.08 -20.44
CA SER A 25 -16.08 -3.02 -19.87
C SER A 25 -15.12 -3.62 -20.88
N ASP A 26 -14.31 -2.76 -21.50
CA ASP A 26 -13.27 -3.13 -22.45
C ASP A 26 -12.23 -4.05 -21.76
N PRO A 27 -12.08 -5.32 -22.19
CA PRO A 27 -11.19 -6.27 -21.53
C PRO A 27 -9.69 -5.94 -21.67
N ASP A 28 -9.33 -4.92 -22.45
CA ASP A 28 -7.95 -4.57 -22.78
C ASP A 28 -7.49 -3.21 -22.21
N SER A 29 -8.14 -2.66 -21.18
CA SER A 29 -7.62 -1.42 -20.56
C SER A 29 -6.27 -1.69 -19.86
N GLU A 30 -5.16 -1.38 -20.53
CA GLU A 30 -3.82 -1.48 -19.96
C GLU A 30 -3.75 -0.61 -18.68
N TYR A 31 -3.31 -1.20 -17.56
CA TYR A 31 -3.13 -0.43 -16.32
C TYR A 31 -2.00 0.58 -16.52
N THR A 32 -2.36 1.85 -16.64
CA THR A 32 -1.42 2.98 -16.80
C THR A 32 -0.98 3.58 -15.46
N GLY A 33 -1.26 2.93 -14.34
CA GLY A 33 -0.91 3.44 -13.02
C GLY A 33 0.59 3.35 -12.72
N PRO A 34 0.99 3.71 -11.50
CA PRO A 34 2.40 3.72 -11.10
C PRO A 34 3.09 2.37 -11.33
N LYS A 35 4.35 2.43 -11.76
CA LYS A 35 5.22 1.27 -11.96
C LYS A 35 6.48 1.41 -11.13
N ALA A 36 7.00 0.29 -10.65
CA ALA A 36 8.33 0.17 -10.08
C ALA A 36 9.21 -0.73 -10.95
N SER A 37 10.50 -0.59 -10.76
CA SER A 37 11.58 -1.30 -11.43
C SER A 37 12.54 -1.89 -10.39
N ILE A 38 13.48 -2.75 -10.81
CA ILE A 38 14.46 -3.29 -9.85
C ILE A 38 15.50 -2.22 -9.46
N GLU A 39 15.74 -1.28 -10.35
CA GLU A 39 16.61 -0.12 -10.19
C GLU A 39 16.15 0.79 -9.04
N ASP A 40 14.85 0.87 -8.79
CA ASP A 40 14.29 1.61 -7.64
C ASP A 40 14.82 1.08 -6.29
N PHE A 41 15.33 -0.16 -6.22
CA PHE A 41 15.84 -0.80 -5.01
C PHE A 41 17.37 -0.87 -4.92
N THR A 42 18.11 -0.44 -5.95
CA THR A 42 19.58 -0.44 -5.91
C THR A 42 20.18 0.46 -4.82
N PRO A 43 19.54 1.54 -4.33
CA PRO A 43 20.06 2.28 -3.18
C PRO A 43 20.16 1.44 -1.90
N LEU A 44 19.50 0.27 -1.82
CA LEU A 44 19.45 -0.55 -0.62
C LEU A 44 20.60 -1.55 -0.47
N ILE A 45 21.24 -1.93 -1.57
CA ILE A 45 22.24 -3.01 -1.58
C ILE A 45 23.64 -2.52 -1.17
N ASN A 46 24.52 -3.44 -0.79
CA ASN A 46 25.91 -3.16 -0.36
C ASN A 46 26.00 -2.21 0.86
N LYS A 47 25.00 -2.26 1.74
CA LYS A 47 24.88 -1.41 2.93
C LYS A 47 24.49 -2.26 4.13
N GLU A 48 25.05 -1.90 5.28
CA GLU A 48 24.58 -2.37 6.58
C GLU A 48 23.56 -1.37 7.12
N TRP A 49 22.37 -1.85 7.44
CA TRP A 49 21.28 -1.01 7.91
C TRP A 49 21.03 -1.23 9.40
N SER A 50 20.96 -0.17 10.19
CA SER A 50 20.59 -0.21 11.61
C SER A 50 19.37 0.67 11.86
N GLY A 51 18.53 0.26 12.80
CA GLY A 51 17.28 0.97 13.04
C GLY A 51 16.40 0.30 14.08
N THR A 52 15.10 0.47 13.89
CA THR A 52 14.09 -0.03 14.83
C THR A 52 12.89 -0.62 14.14
N LEU A 53 12.29 -1.63 14.76
CA LEU A 53 10.92 -2.06 14.52
C LEU A 53 10.03 -1.43 15.59
N THR A 54 9.04 -0.63 15.19
CA THR A 54 7.93 -0.24 16.05
C THR A 54 6.67 -1.01 15.66
N TYR A 55 5.96 -1.62 16.60
CA TYR A 55 4.77 -2.41 16.30
C TYR A 55 3.68 -2.28 17.35
N LEU A 56 2.43 -2.50 16.92
CA LEU A 56 1.26 -2.59 17.78
C LEU A 56 1.17 -4.00 18.39
N ASP A 57 1.07 -4.11 19.71
CA ASP A 57 0.88 -5.38 20.40
C ASP A 57 -0.57 -5.58 20.83
N TYR A 58 -1.18 -6.66 20.33
CA TYR A 58 -2.56 -7.06 20.61
C TYR A 58 -2.72 -7.89 21.90
N SER A 59 -1.63 -8.32 22.56
CA SER A 59 -1.68 -9.18 23.74
C SER A 59 -2.24 -8.50 25.01
N GLY A 60 -2.48 -7.19 24.96
CA GLY A 60 -2.99 -6.41 26.08
C GLY A 60 -3.70 -5.11 25.68
N LYS A 61 -3.20 -3.96 26.16
CA LYS A 61 -3.85 -2.64 26.00
C LYS A 61 -3.60 -1.97 24.62
N ASN A 62 -3.35 -2.74 23.56
CA ASN A 62 -2.99 -2.20 22.23
C ASN A 62 -1.82 -1.20 22.32
N LYS A 63 -0.72 -1.61 22.97
CA LYS A 63 0.46 -0.76 23.19
C LYS A 63 1.42 -0.83 22.01
N ARG A 64 2.19 0.25 21.82
CA ARG A 64 3.31 0.23 20.88
C ARG A 64 4.61 -0.14 21.58
N TYR A 65 5.37 -1.01 20.95
CA TYR A 65 6.71 -1.40 21.35
C TYR A 65 7.69 -1.05 20.25
N THR A 66 8.89 -0.65 20.66
CA THR A 66 10.00 -0.34 19.75
C THR A 66 11.19 -1.17 20.18
N ILE A 67 11.74 -1.95 19.26
CA ILE A 67 12.92 -2.80 19.48
C ILE A 67 14.00 -2.48 18.45
N PRO A 68 15.30 -2.60 18.81
CA PRO A 68 16.38 -2.42 17.86
C PRO A 68 16.33 -3.51 16.79
N SER A 69 16.71 -3.15 15.57
CA SER A 69 16.76 -4.08 14.45
C SER A 69 17.86 -3.68 13.48
N LYS A 70 18.34 -4.66 12.72
CA LYS A 70 19.26 -4.47 11.60
C LYS A 70 18.68 -5.07 10.34
N ALA A 71 19.10 -4.57 9.19
CA ALA A 71 18.70 -5.13 7.91
C ALA A 71 19.88 -5.31 6.95
N LYS A 72 19.78 -6.36 6.13
CA LYS A 72 20.60 -6.58 4.94
C LYS A 72 19.69 -6.77 3.76
N VAL A 73 20.02 -6.15 2.62
CA VAL A 73 19.19 -6.17 1.42
C VAL A 73 20.02 -6.61 0.22
N ASP A 74 19.49 -7.55 -0.55
CA ASP A 74 20.10 -8.08 -1.76
C ASP A 74 19.10 -8.09 -2.92
N ILE A 75 19.55 -7.71 -4.11
CA ILE A 75 18.82 -7.99 -5.35
C ILE A 75 19.18 -9.41 -5.79
N ARG A 76 18.17 -10.29 -5.86
CA ARG A 76 18.35 -11.71 -6.23
C ARG A 76 18.04 -12.01 -7.69
N SER A 77 17.30 -11.12 -8.36
CA SER A 77 16.97 -11.17 -9.80
C SER A 77 16.31 -9.85 -10.21
N ASN A 78 16.04 -9.67 -11.50
CA ASN A 78 15.32 -8.51 -12.05
C ASN A 78 13.90 -8.29 -11.48
N TYR A 79 13.38 -9.23 -10.69
CA TYR A 79 12.02 -9.16 -10.13
C TYR A 79 11.96 -9.48 -8.64
N LYS A 80 13.10 -9.54 -7.95
CA LYS A 80 13.14 -10.01 -6.56
C LYS A 80 14.24 -9.32 -5.76
N VAL A 81 13.80 -8.60 -4.73
CA VAL A 81 14.64 -8.11 -3.63
C VAL A 81 14.43 -9.05 -2.45
N ALA A 82 15.51 -9.50 -1.82
CA ALA A 82 15.48 -10.22 -0.56
C ALA A 82 16.01 -9.32 0.54
N TYR A 83 15.45 -9.43 1.74
CA TYR A 83 16.00 -8.75 2.90
C TYR A 83 16.00 -9.68 4.12
N GLN A 84 16.97 -9.48 4.99
CA GLN A 84 17.09 -10.16 6.28
C GLN A 84 16.92 -9.11 7.36
N ILE A 85 16.16 -9.45 8.41
CA ILE A 85 15.98 -8.61 9.59
C ILE A 85 16.55 -9.36 10.79
N GLU A 86 17.44 -8.69 11.51
CA GLU A 86 18.02 -9.20 12.75
C GLU A 86 17.54 -8.38 13.94
N TYR A 87 17.23 -9.04 15.05
CA TYR A 87 16.89 -8.43 16.33
C TYR A 87 18.01 -8.74 17.32
N PRO A 88 18.93 -7.80 17.60
CA PRO A 88 20.12 -8.08 18.41
C PRO A 88 19.83 -8.68 19.79
N ASP A 89 18.75 -8.23 20.42
CA ASP A 89 18.35 -8.67 21.77
C ASP A 89 17.48 -9.94 21.73
N GLU A 90 16.94 -10.31 20.55
CA GLU A 90 16.08 -11.48 20.34
C GLU A 90 16.49 -12.27 19.07
N PRO A 91 17.72 -12.81 18.96
CA PRO A 91 18.21 -13.39 17.70
C PRO A 91 17.39 -14.57 17.17
N HIS A 92 16.68 -15.26 18.06
CA HIS A 92 15.77 -16.36 17.71
C HIS A 92 14.54 -15.90 16.91
N MET A 93 14.24 -14.60 16.93
CA MET A 93 13.15 -13.98 16.17
C MET A 93 13.61 -13.46 14.80
N ASN A 94 14.90 -13.56 14.45
CA ASN A 94 15.43 -13.12 13.16
C ASN A 94 14.60 -13.66 12.00
N SER A 95 14.41 -12.83 10.98
CA SER A 95 13.50 -13.16 9.89
C SER A 95 14.08 -12.82 8.53
N THR A 96 13.49 -13.42 7.49
CA THR A 96 13.79 -13.09 6.10
C THR A 96 12.51 -12.70 5.39
N GLY A 97 12.62 -11.71 4.51
CA GLY A 97 11.54 -11.22 3.69
C GLY A 97 11.98 -11.05 2.25
N LYS A 98 11.02 -10.71 1.40
CA LYS A 98 11.26 -10.45 -0.02
C LYS A 98 10.21 -9.49 -0.54
N ILE A 99 10.62 -8.70 -1.52
CA ILE A 99 9.75 -7.87 -2.33
C ILE A 99 9.79 -8.47 -3.75
N ARG A 100 8.64 -8.93 -4.24
CA ARG A 100 8.53 -9.43 -5.62
C ARG A 100 7.90 -8.39 -6.52
N LEU A 101 8.66 -7.98 -7.54
CA LEU A 101 8.16 -7.14 -8.61
C LEU A 101 7.42 -8.02 -9.63
N SER A 102 6.31 -7.53 -10.14
CA SER A 102 5.66 -8.09 -11.33
C SER A 102 6.45 -7.73 -12.60
N ARG A 103 6.29 -8.51 -13.67
CA ARG A 103 7.02 -8.25 -14.94
C ARG A 103 6.70 -6.89 -15.56
N ASP A 104 5.46 -6.43 -15.41
CA ASP A 104 5.00 -5.14 -15.92
C ASP A 104 5.29 -3.97 -14.95
N GLY A 105 5.88 -4.26 -13.78
CA GLY A 105 6.23 -3.29 -12.76
C GLY A 105 5.04 -2.75 -11.96
N THR A 106 3.81 -3.20 -12.20
CA THR A 106 2.58 -2.60 -11.63
C THR A 106 2.26 -3.06 -10.21
N LYS A 107 2.93 -4.12 -9.75
CA LYS A 107 2.69 -4.80 -8.47
C LYS A 107 3.96 -5.10 -7.70
N LEU A 108 3.89 -4.96 -6.37
CA LEU A 108 4.83 -5.53 -5.39
C LEU A 108 4.10 -6.60 -4.57
N ASP A 109 4.68 -7.80 -4.47
CA ASP A 109 4.12 -8.95 -3.75
C ASP A 109 2.65 -9.25 -4.09
N LYS A 110 2.30 -9.10 -5.37
CA LYS A 110 0.96 -9.24 -5.96
C LYS A 110 -0.01 -8.09 -5.68
N ASN A 111 0.40 -7.09 -4.89
CA ASN A 111 -0.42 -5.92 -4.58
C ASN A 111 -0.14 -4.80 -5.56
N ILE A 112 -1.19 -4.14 -6.05
CA ILE A 112 -1.08 -3.04 -7.01
C ILE A 112 -0.36 -1.86 -6.35
N ILE A 113 0.58 -1.26 -7.07
CA ILE A 113 1.21 -0.01 -6.66
C ILE A 113 0.20 1.11 -6.89
N SER A 114 -0.32 1.66 -5.80
CA SER A 114 -1.30 2.74 -5.81
C SER A 114 -0.65 4.12 -5.81
N ARG A 115 0.62 4.23 -5.40
CA ARG A 115 1.36 5.50 -5.38
C ARG A 115 2.85 5.28 -5.64
N ARG A 116 3.42 6.21 -6.42
CA ARG A 116 4.85 6.41 -6.58
C ARG A 116 5.13 7.90 -6.49
N GLU A 117 6.07 8.29 -5.65
CA GLU A 117 6.48 9.70 -5.54
C GLU A 117 7.95 9.80 -5.15
N LEU A 118 8.60 10.87 -5.62
CA LEU A 118 9.88 11.30 -5.09
C LEU A 118 9.61 12.41 -4.08
N ILE A 119 10.11 12.23 -2.87
CA ILE A 119 10.04 13.22 -1.79
C ILE A 119 11.44 13.84 -1.57
N PRO A 120 11.60 14.86 -0.70
CA PRO A 120 12.92 15.44 -0.41
C PRO A 120 13.97 14.40 0.00
N GLU A 121 15.25 14.76 -0.09
CA GLU A 121 16.40 13.87 0.15
C GLU A 121 16.51 12.71 -0.86
N ASN A 122 15.87 12.85 -2.04
CA ASN A 122 15.86 11.84 -3.10
C ASN A 122 15.29 10.49 -2.64
N SER A 123 14.38 10.52 -1.67
CA SER A 123 13.64 9.34 -1.22
C SER A 123 12.51 9.01 -2.19
N LEU A 124 12.52 7.77 -2.70
CA LEU A 124 11.41 7.19 -3.42
C LEU A 124 10.40 6.60 -2.43
N VAL A 125 9.13 6.93 -2.58
CA VAL A 125 8.03 6.30 -1.86
C VAL A 125 7.21 5.46 -2.82
N LEU A 126 7.03 4.19 -2.49
CA LEU A 126 6.12 3.26 -3.16
C LEU A 126 5.05 2.80 -2.17
N VAL A 127 3.79 2.86 -2.58
CA VAL A 127 2.67 2.39 -1.77
C VAL A 127 1.92 1.31 -2.52
N THR A 128 1.64 0.19 -1.85
CA THR A 128 0.68 -0.80 -2.31
C THR A 128 -0.50 -0.88 -1.37
N GLU A 129 -1.67 -1.17 -1.91
CA GLU A 129 -2.87 -1.49 -1.13
C GLU A 129 -3.46 -2.82 -1.56
N ALA A 130 -3.91 -3.62 -0.60
CA ALA A 130 -4.58 -4.88 -0.86
C ALA A 130 -5.51 -5.29 0.29
N MET A 131 -6.55 -6.03 -0.06
CA MET A 131 -7.39 -6.70 0.94
C MET A 131 -6.61 -7.84 1.58
N GLY A 132 -6.70 -7.93 2.90
CA GLY A 132 -6.08 -8.98 3.69
C GLY A 132 -6.79 -9.16 5.02
N LYS A 133 -6.04 -9.63 6.01
CA LYS A 133 -6.51 -9.76 7.39
C LYS A 133 -5.49 -9.15 8.34
N ASP A 134 -5.97 -8.44 9.34
CA ASP A 134 -5.19 -8.05 10.50
C ASP A 134 -5.93 -8.50 11.77
N ASN A 135 -5.21 -9.17 12.68
CA ASN A 135 -5.77 -9.78 13.89
C ASN A 135 -7.05 -10.62 13.65
N ASN A 136 -7.04 -11.47 12.62
CA ASN A 136 -8.17 -12.29 12.16
C ASN A 136 -9.40 -11.54 11.62
N GLN A 137 -9.37 -10.20 11.56
CA GLN A 137 -10.41 -9.38 10.94
C GLN A 137 -10.02 -9.00 9.51
N ALA A 138 -10.99 -8.95 8.60
CA ALA A 138 -10.76 -8.41 7.26
C ALA A 138 -10.30 -6.95 7.34
N ALA A 139 -9.29 -6.59 6.55
CA ALA A 139 -8.74 -5.24 6.55
C ALA A 139 -8.19 -4.87 5.16
N MET A 140 -8.22 -3.58 4.84
CA MET A 140 -7.39 -3.03 3.78
C MET A 140 -5.99 -2.79 4.35
N ILE A 141 -4.99 -3.46 3.78
CA ILE A 141 -3.59 -3.34 4.17
C ILE A 141 -2.89 -2.40 3.20
N ARG A 142 -2.19 -1.42 3.75
CA ARG A 142 -1.33 -0.50 3.02
C ARG A 142 0.10 -0.74 3.43
N THR A 143 0.95 -1.08 2.46
CA THR A 143 2.40 -1.18 2.68
C THR A 143 3.07 0.01 1.99
N THR A 144 3.85 0.77 2.75
CA THR A 144 4.65 1.90 2.27
C THR A 144 6.12 1.52 2.36
N TYR A 145 6.83 1.66 1.25
CA TYR A 145 8.27 1.60 1.19
C TYR A 145 8.82 3.01 0.99
N GLU A 146 9.78 3.41 1.81
CA GLU A 146 10.60 4.61 1.58
C GLU A 146 12.03 4.13 1.31
N ILE A 147 12.61 4.55 0.19
CA ILE A 147 13.88 4.06 -0.31
C ILE A 147 14.75 5.24 -0.71
N SER A 148 15.90 5.39 -0.07
CA SER A 148 16.95 6.31 -0.46
C SER A 148 18.31 5.72 -0.14
N ASP A 149 19.37 6.48 -0.41
CA ASP A 149 20.72 6.06 -0.07
C ASP A 149 20.99 5.98 1.43
N SER A 150 20.26 6.77 2.23
CA SER A 150 20.49 6.89 3.68
C SER A 150 19.34 6.34 4.52
N ARG A 151 18.21 5.99 3.89
CA ARG A 151 16.97 5.64 4.58
C ARG A 151 16.24 4.50 3.90
N PHE A 152 15.83 3.52 4.71
CA PHE A 152 14.95 2.43 4.29
C PHE A 152 13.82 2.24 5.30
N VAL A 153 12.58 2.34 4.82
CA VAL A 153 11.38 2.18 5.64
C VAL A 153 10.48 1.11 5.04
N ILE A 154 9.92 0.26 5.90
CA ILE A 154 8.80 -0.62 5.57
C ILE A 154 7.71 -0.37 6.60
N ARG A 155 6.62 0.26 6.17
CA ARG A 155 5.48 0.56 7.04
C ARG A 155 4.25 -0.21 6.59
N ASN A 156 3.62 -0.93 7.52
CA ASN A 156 2.33 -1.56 7.29
C ASN A 156 1.26 -0.85 8.11
N ASP A 157 0.28 -0.32 7.41
CA ASP A 157 -0.93 0.26 7.99
C ASP A 157 -2.14 -0.60 7.61
N PHE A 158 -3.17 -0.61 8.44
CA PHE A 158 -4.42 -1.30 8.12
C PHE A 158 -5.63 -0.43 8.45
N LYS A 159 -6.74 -0.64 7.75
CA LYS A 159 -8.05 -0.13 8.17
C LYS A 159 -9.10 -1.22 8.07
N THR A 160 -10.00 -1.28 9.05
CA THR A 160 -11.15 -2.19 9.03
C THR A 160 -12.25 -1.64 8.11
N PRO A 161 -13.21 -2.47 7.65
CA PRO A 161 -14.34 -2.00 6.85
C PRO A 161 -15.20 -0.92 7.53
N GLU A 162 -15.15 -0.86 8.86
CA GLU A 162 -15.93 0.07 9.69
C GLU A 162 -15.21 1.41 9.94
N SER A 163 -13.94 1.55 9.51
CA SER A 163 -13.12 2.73 9.75
C SER A 163 -12.48 3.25 8.47
N GLU A 164 -12.55 4.56 8.25
CA GLU A 164 -11.79 5.21 7.18
C GLU A 164 -10.35 5.54 7.56
N LYS A 165 -10.00 5.42 8.84
CA LYS A 165 -8.67 5.74 9.35
C LYS A 165 -7.77 4.52 9.29
N TYR A 166 -6.60 4.70 8.69
CA TYR A 166 -5.50 3.75 8.77
C TYR A 166 -4.85 3.80 10.15
N ILE A 167 -4.52 2.63 10.69
CA ILE A 167 -3.79 2.42 11.91
C ILE A 167 -2.46 1.75 11.54
N ASN A 168 -1.36 2.30 12.03
CA ASN A 168 -0.06 1.67 11.80
C ASN A 168 0.06 0.36 12.60
N ARG A 169 0.23 -0.77 11.90
CA ARG A 169 0.44 -2.10 12.49
C ARG A 169 1.88 -2.29 12.92
N ASN A 170 2.80 -1.94 12.03
CA ASN A 170 4.24 -1.92 12.29
C ASN A 170 4.97 -0.97 11.34
N GLU A 171 6.17 -0.57 11.73
CA GLU A 171 7.07 0.25 10.95
C GLU A 171 8.51 -0.15 11.26
N TYR A 172 9.25 -0.51 10.22
CA TYR A 172 10.69 -0.56 10.27
C TYR A 172 11.24 0.77 9.76
N VAL A 173 12.17 1.37 10.50
CA VAL A 173 12.91 2.56 10.08
C VAL A 173 14.39 2.29 10.23
N PHE A 174 15.10 2.26 9.11
CA PHE A 174 16.53 2.03 9.06
C PHE A 174 17.30 3.22 8.49
N LYS A 175 18.52 3.37 8.97
CA LYS A 175 19.55 4.25 8.41
C LYS A 175 20.74 3.42 7.97
N SER A 176 21.37 3.81 6.87
CA SER A 176 22.61 3.17 6.42
C SER A 176 23.74 3.54 7.38
N ASN A 177 24.59 2.58 7.72
CA ASN A 177 25.78 2.81 8.54
C ASN A 177 27.02 3.23 7.72
N ASN A 178 26.85 3.43 6.41
CA ASN A 178 27.92 3.83 5.49
C ASN A 178 28.27 5.31 5.59
#